data_AF-A0A6D2IAP4-F1
#
_entry.id   AF-A0A6D2IAP4-F1
#
_cell.length_a   1.000
_cell.length_b   1.000
_cell.length_c   1.000
_cell.angle_alpha   90.00
_cell.angle_beta   90.00
_cell.angle_gamma   90.00
#
_symmetry.space_group_name_H-M   'P 1'
#
loop_
_entity.id
_entity.type
_entity.pdbx_description
1 polymer ?
#
loop_
_entity_poly.entity_id
_entity_poly.type
_entity_poly.pdbx_seq_one_letter_code
_entity_poly.pdbx_strand_id
1 'polypeptide(L)'
;VAELSPEESEDILFKEAWLTYFWRRALSLGIEVDIARQRLRFWIGRSAHSPSSHDAMEVEQGLTELRKLRIERRLWEASRSNQ
;
A
#
# COMPACT_ATOMS: atom_id res chain seq x y z
N VAL A 1 -4.05 18.07 -18.83
CA VAL A 1 -3.80 16.86 -18.02
C VAL A 1 -3.10 15.90 -18.95
N ALA A 2 -1.85 15.50 -18.68
CA ALA A 2 -1.22 14.46 -19.48
C ALA A 2 -1.92 13.15 -19.13
N GLU A 3 -2.47 12.47 -20.12
CA GLU A 3 -3.03 11.12 -19.94
C GLU A 3 -1.86 10.17 -19.66
N LEU A 4 -2.02 9.35 -18.62
CA LEU A 4 -1.07 8.28 -18.30
C LEU A 4 -1.06 7.25 -19.43
N SER A 5 0.10 6.65 -19.70
CA SER A 5 0.14 5.48 -20.57
C SER A 5 -0.62 4.31 -19.91
N PRO A 6 -1.05 3.31 -20.70
CA PRO A 6 -1.62 2.08 -20.14
C PRO A 6 -0.68 1.40 -19.15
N GLU A 7 0.62 1.36 -19.45
CA GLU A 7 1.64 0.75 -18.59
C GLU A 7 1.80 1.52 -17.27
N GLU A 8 1.82 2.86 -17.31
CA GLU A 8 1.89 3.69 -16.11
C GLU A 8 0.64 3.50 -15.24
N SER A 9 -0.54 3.42 -15.86
CA SER A 9 -1.80 3.17 -15.17
C SER A 9 -1.81 1.81 -14.47
N GLU A 10 -1.34 0.76 -15.15
CA GLU A 10 -1.24 -0.59 -14.58
C GLU A 10 -0.25 -0.65 -13.41
N ASP A 11 0.92 -0.01 -13.53
CA ASP A 11 1.91 0.06 -12.45
C ASP A 11 1.35 0.76 -11.21
N ILE A 12 0.62 1.87 -11.37
CA ILE A 12 -0.03 2.57 -10.26
C ILE A 12 -1.06 1.66 -9.59
N LEU A 13 -1.96 1.03 -10.36
CA LEU A 13 -2.99 0.14 -9.81
C LEU A 13 -2.36 -1.05 -9.07
N PHE A 14 -1.29 -1.62 -9.61
CA PHE A 14 -0.56 -2.70 -8.97
C PHE A 14 0.03 -2.24 -7.62
N LYS A 15 0.66 -1.07 -7.57
CA LYS A 15 1.22 -0.50 -6.33
C LYS A 15 0.13 -0.18 -5.31
N GLU A 16 -1.03 0.33 -5.73
CA GLU A 16 -2.17 0.55 -4.82
C GLU A 16 -2.70 -0.76 -4.23
N ALA A 17 -2.83 -1.81 -5.05
CA ALA A 17 -3.22 -3.14 -4.58
C ALA A 17 -2.19 -3.72 -3.59
N TRP A 18 -0.89 -3.54 -3.89
CA TRP A 18 0.21 -3.94 -3.02
C TRP A 18 0.13 -3.23 -1.66
N LEU A 19 -0.01 -1.90 -1.66
CA LEU A 19 -0.15 -1.10 -0.44
C LEU A 19 -1.37 -1.54 0.38
N THR A 20 -2.52 -1.73 -0.28
CA THR A 20 -3.74 -2.24 0.36
C THR A 20 -3.50 -3.58 1.04
N TYR A 21 -2.83 -4.51 0.36
CA TYR A 21 -2.52 -5.83 0.89
C TYR A 21 -1.59 -5.76 2.11
N PHE A 22 -0.49 -5.01 2.01
CA PHE A 22 0.50 -4.89 3.10
C PHE A 22 -0.13 -4.28 4.36
N TRP A 23 -0.90 -3.21 4.22
CA TRP A 23 -1.57 -2.59 5.35
C TRP A 23 -2.67 -3.47 5.96
N ARG A 24 -3.42 -4.21 5.14
CA ARG A 24 -4.37 -5.21 5.64
C ARG A 24 -3.68 -6.29 6.45
N ARG A 25 -2.55 -6.81 5.95
CA ARG A 25 -1.82 -7.87 6.64
C ARG A 25 -1.18 -7.36 7.93
N ALA A 26 -0.63 -6.15 7.92
CA ALA A 26 -0.09 -5.49 9.11
C ALA A 26 -1.18 -5.36 10.19
N LEU A 27 -2.37 -4.88 9.80
CA LEU A 27 -3.51 -4.78 10.71
C LEU A 27 -3.92 -6.14 11.29
N SER A 28 -3.99 -7.19 10.46
CA SER A 28 -4.36 -8.54 10.93
C SER A 28 -3.37 -9.17 11.91
N LEU A 29 -2.10 -8.78 11.83
CA LEU A 29 -1.02 -9.27 12.68
C LEU A 29 -0.71 -8.31 13.84
N GLY A 30 -1.51 -7.27 14.05
CA GLY A 30 -1.32 -6.31 15.14
C GLY A 30 -0.11 -5.39 14.98
N ILE A 31 0.41 -5.23 13.76
CA ILE A 31 1.57 -4.39 13.45
C ILE A 31 1.10 -2.97 13.11
N GLU A 32 1.60 -1.97 13.84
CA GLU A 32 1.27 -0.56 13.62
C GLU A 32 -0.25 -0.31 13.49
N VAL A 33 -1.06 -0.90 14.38
CA VAL A 33 -2.53 -1.04 14.23
C VAL A 33 -3.23 0.26 13.79
N ASP A 34 -2.91 1.39 14.42
CA ASP A 34 -3.57 2.67 14.12
C ASP A 34 -3.18 3.20 12.73
N ILE A 35 -1.89 3.13 12.39
CA ILE A 35 -1.36 3.51 11.07
C ILE A 35 -1.93 2.57 10.00
N ALA A 36 -1.87 1.26 10.23
CA ALA A 36 -2.36 0.24 9.31
C ALA A 36 -3.85 0.40 9.03
N ARG A 37 -4.66 0.71 10.06
CA ARG A 37 -6.09 1.01 9.89
C ARG A 37 -6.31 2.26 9.05
N GLN A 38 -5.58 3.34 9.33
CA GLN A 38 -5.70 4.59 8.59
C GLN A 38 -5.32 4.41 7.12
N ARG A 39 -4.18 3.76 6.85
CA ARG A 39 -3.67 3.51 5.50
C ARG A 39 -4.54 2.53 4.73
N LEU A 40 -5.02 1.47 5.36
CA LEU A 40 -5.94 0.54 4.71
C LEU A 40 -7.21 1.24 4.24
N ARG A 41 -7.81 2.11 5.08
CA ARG A 41 -8.98 2.89 4.69
C ARG A 41 -8.69 3.85 3.54
N PHE A 42 -7.52 4.49 3.55
CA PHE A 42 -7.10 5.40 2.48
C PHE A 42 -6.98 4.68 1.13
N TRP A 43 -6.27 3.55 1.06
CA TRP A 43 -6.06 2.83 -0.20
C TRP A 43 -7.32 2.15 -0.74
N ILE A 44 -8.17 1.58 0.13
CA ILE A 44 -9.48 1.04 -0.28
C ILE A 44 -10.38 2.12 -0.90
N GLY A 45 -10.36 3.34 -0.37
CA GLY A 45 -11.18 4.43 -0.90
C GLY A 45 -10.75 4.88 -2.30
N ARG A 46 -9.52 4.55 -2.71
CA ARG A 46 -8.92 5.01 -3.98
C ARG A 46 -9.03 4.00 -5.11
N SER A 47 -9.02 2.70 -4.80
CA SER A 47 -9.04 1.59 -5.77
C SER A 47 -10.28 1.51 -6.69
N ALA A 48 -11.22 2.46 -6.58
CA ALA A 48 -12.45 2.52 -7.39
C ALA A 48 -12.38 3.50 -8.56
N HIS A 49 -11.28 4.26 -8.72
CA HIS A 49 -11.16 5.32 -9.73
C HIS A 49 -10.04 5.02 -10.73
N SER A 50 -10.14 5.60 -11.93
CA SER A 50 -9.04 5.59 -12.90
C SER A 50 -7.82 6.33 -12.34
N PRO A 51 -6.61 5.78 -12.45
CA PRO A 51 -5.39 6.43 -11.97
C PRO A 51 -5.15 7.80 -12.62
N SER A 52 -4.55 8.69 -11.85
CA SER A 52 -4.11 10.01 -12.26
C SER A 52 -2.63 10.22 -11.97
N SER A 53 -2.03 11.27 -12.54
CA SER A 53 -0.62 11.60 -12.30
C SER A 53 -0.31 11.90 -10.82
N HIS A 54 -1.29 12.37 -10.04
CA HIS A 54 -1.15 12.56 -8.60
C HIS A 54 -0.99 11.21 -7.87
N ASP A 55 -1.69 10.18 -8.35
CA ASP A 55 -1.69 8.86 -7.73
C ASP A 55 -0.32 8.18 -7.86
N ALA A 56 0.44 8.49 -8.92
CA ALA A 56 1.84 8.09 -9.06
C ALA A 56 2.71 8.61 -7.89
N MET A 57 2.50 9.85 -7.44
CA MET A 57 3.24 10.39 -6.29
C MET A 57 2.82 9.73 -4.98
N GLU A 58 1.51 9.50 -4.79
CA GLU A 58 0.97 8.88 -3.59
C GLU A 58 1.46 7.45 -3.41
N VAL A 59 1.49 6.64 -4.49
CA VAL A 59 1.99 5.26 -4.40
C VAL A 59 3.47 5.23 -4.02
N GLU A 60 4.30 6.12 -4.56
CA GLU A 60 5.71 6.20 -4.20
C GLU A 60 5.93 6.63 -2.74
N GLN A 61 5.10 7.56 -2.23
CA GLN A 61 5.09 7.92 -0.82
C GLN A 61 4.67 6.75 0.07
N GLY A 62 3.61 6.04 -0.31
CA GLY A 62 3.14 4.86 0.41
C GLY A 62 4.19 3.75 0.48
N LEU A 63 4.86 3.45 -0.64
CA LEU A 63 5.95 2.47 -0.69
C LEU A 63 7.14 2.92 0.17
N THR A 64 7.44 4.21 0.19
CA THR A 64 8.49 4.78 1.06
C THR A 64 8.13 4.63 2.53
N GLU A 65 6.87 4.83 2.91
CA GLU A 65 6.39 4.64 4.28
C GLU A 65 6.52 3.18 4.73
N LEU A 66 6.12 2.21 3.89
CA LEU A 66 6.32 0.78 4.16
C LEU A 66 7.80 0.46 4.45
N ARG A 67 8.71 1.01 3.63
CA ARG A 67 10.17 0.83 3.81
C ARG A 67 10.66 1.46 5.11
N LYS A 68 10.24 2.68 5.43
CA LYS A 68 10.63 3.39 6.67
C LYS A 68 10.19 2.64 7.93
N LEU A 69 8.97 2.11 7.93
CA LEU A 69 8.41 1.35 9.05
C LEU A 69 8.83 -0.13 9.06
N ARG A 70 9.60 -0.56 8.05
CA ARG A 70 10.07 -1.94 7.86
C ARG A 70 8.93 -2.96 7.89
N ILE A 71 7.78 -2.61 7.32
CA ILE A 71 6.57 -3.43 7.38
C ILE A 71 6.81 -4.82 6.79
N GLU A 72 7.49 -4.93 5.65
CA GLU A 72 7.81 -6.22 5.01
C GLU A 72 8.56 -7.17 5.95
N ARG A 73 9.61 -6.67 6.63
CA ARG A 73 10.39 -7.46 7.57
C ARG A 73 9.55 -7.91 8.76
N ARG A 74 8.77 -7.00 9.34
CA ARG A 74 7.92 -7.28 10.51
C ARG A 74 6.83 -8.29 10.17
N LEU A 75 6.25 -8.20 8.98
CA LEU A 75 5.30 -9.19 8.47
C LEU A 75 5.95 -10.56 8.32
N TRP A 76 7.17 -10.62 7.78
CA TRP A 76 7.91 -11.87 7.65
C TRP A 76 8.25 -12.48 9.02
N GLU A 77 8.74 -11.68 9.97
CA GLU A 77 9.02 -12.12 11.35
C GLU A 77 7.75 -12.66 12.03
N ALA A 78 6.66 -11.91 11.98
CA ALA A 78 5.37 -12.32 12.55
C ALA A 78 4.80 -13.60 11.90
N SER A 79 5.02 -13.80 10.59
CA SER A 79 4.57 -15.02 9.91
C SER A 79 5.26 -16.29 10.43
N ARG A 80 6.47 -16.16 10.96
CA ARG A 80 7.27 -17.27 11.49
C ARG A 80 7.14 -17.46 13.00
N SER A 81 6.72 -16.44 13.74
CA SER A 81 6.43 -16.56 15.18
C SER A 81 5.08 -17.23 15.47
N ASN A 82 4.22 -17.37 14.46
CA ASN A 82 2.95 -18.09 14.53
C ASN A 82 3.02 -19.54 13.98
N GLN A 83 4.24 -20.06 13.73
CA GLN A 83 4.51 -21.49 13.50
C GLN A 83 5.11 -22.11 14.76
#